data_AF-A0A0P6YX32-F1
#
_entry.id   AF-A0A0P6YX32-F1
#
_cell.length_a   1.000
_cell.length_b   1.000
_cell.length_c   1.000
_cell.angle_alpha   90.00
_cell.angle_beta   90.00
_cell.angle_gamma   90.00
#
_symmetry.space_group_name_H-M   'P 1'
#
loop_
_entity.id
_entity.type
_entity.pdbx_description
1 polymer ?
#
loop_
_entity_poly.entity_id
_entity_poly.type
_entity_poly.pdbx_seq_one_letter_code
_entity_poly.pdbx_strand_id
1 'polypeptide(L)'
;MPAEHRFLNVVGSCVEALFERMSNIPEREIKTYNTQLAVHEICTNIVNHAYKDIENGRIQVLFFLDEDAQQLEINLYDYGVRFDPSSVREPNLDEPQVHGYGLFLVRQLVDEVVYTPEASRNHWRLVVKW
;
A
#
# COMPACT_ATOMS: atom_id res chain seq x y z
N MET A 1 11.87 -4.74 3.66
CA MET A 1 12.33 -5.38 2.41
C MET A 1 13.16 -4.39 1.58
N PRO A 2 14.00 -4.85 0.64
CA PRO A 2 14.61 -3.96 -0.36
C PRO A 2 13.55 -3.29 -1.22
N ALA A 3 13.77 -2.03 -1.60
CA ALA A 3 12.89 -1.27 -2.48
C ALA A 3 13.15 -1.64 -3.96
N GLU A 4 12.85 -2.89 -4.32
CA GLU A 4 12.98 -3.40 -5.68
C GLU A 4 11.74 -4.21 -6.07
N HIS A 5 11.32 -4.12 -7.34
CA HIS A 5 10.11 -4.76 -7.88
C HIS A 5 9.99 -6.25 -7.54
N ARG A 6 11.10 -6.99 -7.59
CA ARG A 6 11.12 -8.44 -7.31
C ARG A 6 10.72 -8.83 -5.88
N PHE A 7 10.71 -7.90 -4.93
CA PHE A 7 10.36 -8.18 -3.53
C PHE A 7 8.95 -7.71 -3.17
N LEU A 8 8.24 -7.01 -4.06
CA LEU A 8 6.95 -6.40 -3.70
C LEU A 8 5.86 -7.44 -3.40
N ASN A 9 5.93 -8.61 -4.04
CA ASN A 9 5.01 -9.72 -3.79
C ASN A 9 5.09 -10.26 -2.35
N VAL A 10 6.22 -10.08 -1.66
CA VAL A 10 6.40 -10.56 -0.28
C VAL A 10 5.34 -9.97 0.65
N VAL A 11 5.01 -8.68 0.49
CA VAL A 11 4.02 -8.03 1.36
C VAL A 11 2.62 -8.56 1.10
N GLY A 12 2.28 -8.79 -0.18
CA GLY A 12 1.00 -9.40 -0.56
C GLY A 12 0.85 -10.83 -0.01
N SER A 13 1.92 -11.63 -0.04
CA SER A 13 1.93 -12.96 0.58
C SER A 13 1.77 -12.90 2.11
N CYS A 14 2.32 -11.88 2.77
CA CYS A 14 2.08 -11.67 4.21
C CYS A 14 0.61 -11.35 4.51
N VAL A 15 -0.04 -10.51 3.68
CA VAL A 15 -1.49 -10.21 3.82
C VAL A 15 -2.33 -11.47 3.72
N GLU A 16 -2.10 -12.28 2.69
CA GLU A 16 -2.79 -13.56 2.51
C GLU A 16 -2.60 -14.47 3.72
N ALA A 17 -1.36 -14.65 4.17
CA ALA A 17 -1.05 -15.48 5.32
C ALA A 17 -1.72 -14.98 6.62
N LEU A 18 -1.90 -13.66 6.79
CA LEU A 18 -2.62 -13.09 7.93
C LEU A 18 -4.12 -13.40 7.84
N PHE A 19 -4.76 -13.11 6.70
CA PHE A 19 -6.20 -13.32 6.52
C PHE A 19 -6.60 -14.81 6.54
N GLU A 20 -5.73 -15.71 6.11
CA GLU A 20 -5.93 -17.17 6.24
C GLU A 20 -6.02 -17.63 7.69
N ARG A 21 -5.30 -16.98 8.62
CA ARG A 21 -5.28 -17.33 10.04
C ARG A 21 -6.46 -16.79 10.83
N MET A 22 -7.21 -15.87 10.23
CA MET A 22 -8.31 -15.21 10.89
C MET A 22 -9.64 -15.90 10.60
N SER A 23 -10.52 -15.93 11.59
CA SER A 23 -11.91 -16.38 11.40
C SER A 23 -12.81 -15.19 11.03
N ASN A 24 -13.91 -15.44 10.34
CA ASN A 24 -15.00 -14.47 10.13
C ASN A 24 -14.68 -13.21 9.32
N ILE A 25 -13.79 -13.28 8.31
CA ILE A 25 -13.65 -12.22 7.30
C ILE A 25 -14.72 -12.45 6.20
N PRO A 26 -15.74 -11.58 6.04
CA PRO A 26 -16.69 -11.68 4.95
C PRO A 26 -15.97 -11.49 3.61
N GLU A 27 -16.36 -12.29 2.60
CA GLU A 27 -15.79 -12.22 1.25
C GLU A 27 -14.24 -12.24 1.27
N ARG A 28 -13.66 -13.10 2.13
CA ARG A 28 -12.21 -13.17 2.40
C ARG A 28 -11.36 -13.10 1.14
N GLU A 29 -11.71 -13.85 0.09
CA GLU A 29 -10.97 -13.85 -1.18
C GLU A 29 -10.88 -12.45 -1.81
N ILE A 30 -12.01 -11.73 -1.86
CA ILE A 30 -12.09 -10.36 -2.40
C ILE A 30 -11.30 -9.40 -1.49
N LYS A 31 -11.46 -9.51 -0.17
CA LYS A 31 -10.68 -8.66 0.76
C LYS A 31 -9.19 -8.91 0.68
N THR A 32 -8.75 -10.17 0.60
CA THR A 32 -7.34 -10.52 0.39
C THR A 32 -6.84 -9.88 -0.89
N TYR A 33 -7.52 -10.11 -2.01
CA TYR A 33 -7.13 -9.57 -3.32
C TYR A 33 -7.03 -8.04 -3.32
N ASN A 34 -8.06 -7.34 -2.83
CA ASN A 34 -8.09 -5.89 -2.77
C ASN A 34 -6.95 -5.33 -1.91
N THR A 35 -6.70 -5.95 -0.74
CA THR A 35 -5.62 -5.54 0.17
C THR A 35 -4.25 -5.78 -0.47
N GLN A 36 -4.04 -6.93 -1.12
CA GLN A 36 -2.81 -7.25 -1.84
C GLN A 36 -2.55 -6.24 -2.95
N LEU A 37 -3.56 -5.92 -3.76
CA LEU A 37 -3.45 -4.96 -4.86
C LEU A 37 -3.16 -3.56 -4.33
N ALA A 38 -3.86 -3.12 -3.27
CA ALA A 38 -3.62 -1.82 -2.66
C ALA A 38 -2.18 -1.66 -2.13
N VAL A 39 -1.70 -2.67 -1.39
CA VAL A 39 -0.33 -2.65 -0.87
C VAL A 39 0.70 -2.74 -1.99
N HIS A 40 0.43 -3.52 -3.04
CA HIS A 40 1.29 -3.61 -4.21
C HIS A 40 1.44 -2.24 -4.89
N GLU A 41 0.34 -1.53 -5.12
CA GLU A 41 0.35 -0.19 -5.71
C GLU A 41 1.16 0.82 -4.88
N ILE A 42 0.98 0.83 -3.56
CA ILE A 42 1.78 1.70 -2.67
C ILE A 42 3.26 1.36 -2.73
N CYS A 43 3.61 0.06 -2.69
CA CYS A 43 5.00 -0.36 -2.80
C CYS A 43 5.62 0.01 -4.16
N THR A 44 4.88 -0.22 -5.25
CA THR A 44 5.28 0.15 -6.62
C THR A 44 5.52 1.65 -6.72
N ASN A 45 4.65 2.47 -6.13
CA ASN A 45 4.83 3.91 -6.10
C ASN A 45 6.08 4.33 -5.33
N ILE A 46 6.35 3.72 -4.18
CA ILE A 46 7.57 3.98 -3.41
C ILE A 46 8.82 3.64 -4.24
N VAL A 47 8.86 2.46 -4.87
CA VAL A 47 10.00 2.02 -5.70
C VAL A 47 10.19 2.94 -6.90
N ASN A 48 9.13 3.22 -7.66
CA ASN A 48 9.20 3.96 -8.91
C ASN A 48 9.43 5.47 -8.74
N HIS A 49 8.93 6.05 -7.64
CA HIS A 49 8.94 7.49 -7.44
C HIS A 49 9.85 7.92 -6.29
N ALA A 50 9.69 7.34 -5.10
CA ALA A 50 10.49 7.75 -3.94
C ALA A 50 11.96 7.33 -4.09
N TYR A 51 12.23 6.18 -4.72
CA TYR A 51 13.57 5.64 -4.92
C TYR A 51 14.09 5.67 -6.37
N LYS A 52 13.46 6.43 -7.27
CA LYS A 52 13.79 6.46 -8.71
C LYS A 52 15.30 6.55 -9.02
N ASP A 53 16.00 7.42 -8.30
CA ASP A 53 17.43 7.70 -8.47
C ASP A 53 18.24 7.40 -7.19
N ILE A 54 17.71 6.53 -6.32
CA ILE A 54 18.32 6.17 -5.03
C ILE A 54 18.51 4.65 -4.98
N GLU A 55 19.77 4.22 -4.92
CA GLU A 55 20.12 2.81 -4.79
C GLU A 55 19.98 2.31 -3.34
N ASN A 56 19.82 0.99 -3.17
CA ASN A 56 19.76 0.32 -1.87
C ASN A 56 18.66 0.83 -0.93
N GLY A 57 17.58 1.37 -1.50
CA GLY A 57 16.39 1.78 -0.76
C GLY A 57 15.74 0.62 0.02
N ARG A 58 15.02 0.96 1.10
CA ARG A 58 14.35 0.00 1.96
C ARG A 58 12.91 0.44 2.22
N ILE A 59 12.01 -0.55 2.23
CA ILE A 59 10.63 -0.36 2.67
C ILE A 59 10.45 -1.16 3.96
N GLN A 60 10.14 -0.47 5.06
CA GLN A 60 9.73 -1.12 6.30
C GLN A 60 8.21 -1.31 6.26
N VAL A 61 7.75 -2.51 6.59
CA VAL A 61 6.32 -2.82 6.65
C VAL A 61 6.00 -3.32 8.06
N LEU A 62 4.98 -2.76 8.68
CA LEU A 62 4.42 -3.23 9.94
C LEU A 62 2.93 -3.54 9.75
N PHE A 63 2.51 -4.68 10.27
CA PHE A 63 1.11 -5.10 10.30
C PHE A 63 0.62 -5.02 11.74
N PHE A 64 -0.49 -4.33 11.97
CA PHE A 64 -1.19 -4.29 13.25
C PHE A 64 -2.55 -4.91 13.04
N LEU A 65 -2.75 -6.06 13.67
CA LEU A 65 -3.99 -6.81 13.59
C LEU A 65 -4.78 -6.59 14.87
N ASP A 66 -6.00 -6.09 14.74
CA ASP A 66 -6.96 -5.94 15.82
C ASP A 66 -8.21 -6.77 15.48
N GLU A 67 -8.30 -7.96 16.07
CA GLU A 67 -9.43 -8.87 15.82
C GLU A 67 -10.73 -8.38 16.47
N ASP A 68 -10.64 -7.67 17.60
CA ASP A 68 -11.81 -7.14 18.33
C ASP A 68 -12.45 -5.99 17.55
N ALA A 69 -11.63 -5.10 16.98
CA ALA A 69 -12.07 -4.03 16.10
C ALA A 69 -12.29 -4.48 14.64
N GLN A 70 -12.03 -5.75 14.34
CA GLN A 70 -12.09 -6.32 12.99
C GLN A 70 -11.31 -5.50 11.96
N GLN A 71 -10.07 -5.15 12.30
CA GLN A 71 -9.25 -4.22 11.54
C GLN A 71 -7.81 -4.71 11.36
N LEU A 72 -7.30 -4.62 10.13
CA LEU A 72 -5.89 -4.76 9.79
C LEU A 72 -5.38 -3.39 9.37
N GLU A 73 -4.35 -2.93 10.06
CA GLU A 73 -3.61 -1.75 9.68
C GLU A 73 -2.22 -2.12 9.14
N ILE A 74 -1.89 -1.58 7.97
CA ILE A 74 -0.63 -1.82 7.27
C ILE A 74 0.10 -0.50 7.17
N ASN A 75 1.26 -0.43 7.82
CA ASN A 75 2.11 0.76 7.80
C ASN A 75 3.35 0.49 6.96
N LEU A 76 3.55 1.31 5.93
CA LEU A 76 4.75 1.29 5.09
C LEU A 76 5.57 2.55 5.35
N TYR A 77 6.87 2.36 5.57
CA TYR A 77 7.81 3.47 5.73
C TYR A 77 8.95 3.34 4.73
N ASP A 78 9.34 4.48 4.15
CA ASP A 78 10.46 4.60 3.24
C ASP A 78 11.25 5.89 3.50
N TYR A 79 12.49 5.94 3.02
CA TYR A 79 13.43 7.05 3.19
C TYR A 79 13.71 7.74 1.85
N GLY A 80 12.85 7.53 0.85
CA GLY A 80 13.00 8.12 -0.46
C GLY A 80 12.51 9.56 -0.52
N VAL A 81 12.47 10.10 -1.74
CA VAL A 81 11.92 11.42 -2.01
C VAL A 81 10.45 11.48 -1.56
N ARG A 82 10.06 12.59 -0.93
CA ARG A 82 8.69 12.80 -0.48
C ARG A 82 7.72 12.75 -1.65
N PHE A 83 6.57 12.12 -1.40
CA PHE A 83 5.46 12.15 -2.32
C PHE A 83 4.84 13.56 -2.32
N ASP A 84 4.54 14.09 -3.50
CA ASP A 84 3.80 15.34 -3.67
C ASP A 84 2.35 15.01 -4.05
N PRO A 85 1.38 15.11 -3.12
CA PRO A 85 -0.02 14.82 -3.42
C PRO A 85 -0.62 15.73 -4.47
N SER A 86 -0.08 16.95 -4.65
CA SER A 86 -0.56 17.91 -5.65
C SER A 86 -0.18 17.51 -7.08
N SER A 87 0.79 16.62 -7.24
CA SER A 87 1.18 16.07 -8.53
C SER A 87 0.24 14.97 -9.03
N VAL A 88 -0.63 14.46 -8.16
CA VAL A 88 -1.62 13.42 -8.49
C VAL A 88 -2.83 14.10 -9.12
N ARG A 89 -2.96 13.99 -10.43
CA ARG A 89 -4.22 14.32 -11.10
C ARG A 89 -5.23 13.21 -10.84
N GLU A 90 -6.49 13.57 -10.61
CA GLU A 90 -7.55 12.58 -10.67
C GLU A 90 -7.54 11.97 -12.07
N PRO A 91 -7.53 10.63 -12.17
CA PRO A 91 -7.52 10.00 -13.46
C PRO A 91 -8.80 10.35 -14.21
N ASN A 92 -8.66 10.77 -15.46
CA ASN A 92 -9.80 10.87 -16.34
C ASN A 92 -10.22 9.44 -16.73
N LEU A 93 -11.43 9.02 -16.37
CA LEU A 93 -11.94 7.68 -16.72
C LEU A 93 -12.34 7.58 -18.19
N ASP A 94 -12.48 8.71 -18.89
CA ASP A 94 -12.83 8.77 -20.30
C ASP A 94 -11.61 8.67 -21.23
N GLU A 95 -10.39 8.77 -20.69
CA GLU A 95 -9.14 8.62 -21.43
C GLU A 95 -8.27 7.54 -20.79
N PRO A 96 -7.78 6.54 -21.54
CA PRO A 96 -6.86 5.55 -20.98
C PRO A 96 -5.53 6.23 -20.62
N GLN A 97 -5.32 6.55 -19.34
CA GLN A 97 -4.00 6.94 -18.84
C GLN A 97 -3.18 5.67 -18.56
N VAL A 98 -1.88 5.68 -18.83
CA VAL A 98 -1.01 4.51 -18.57
C VAL A 98 -0.45 4.56 -17.13
N HIS A 99 -0.50 5.72 -16.49
CA HIS A 99 0.07 6.00 -15.17
C HIS A 99 -0.85 6.97 -14.40
N GLY A 100 -0.86 6.91 -13.07
CA GLY A 100 -1.60 7.85 -12.22
C GLY A 100 -2.86 7.29 -11.54
N TYR A 101 -3.31 6.07 -11.90
CA TYR A 101 -4.46 5.43 -11.24
C TYR A 101 -4.13 4.80 -9.89
N GLY A 102 -2.86 4.52 -9.58
CA GLY A 102 -2.48 3.68 -8.42
C GLY A 102 -3.09 4.17 -7.11
N LEU A 103 -2.87 5.44 -6.74
CA LEU A 103 -3.41 5.98 -5.48
C LEU A 103 -4.94 6.13 -5.51
N PHE A 104 -5.53 6.45 -6.67
CA PHE A 104 -6.98 6.48 -6.85
C PHE A 104 -7.59 5.10 -6.60
N LEU A 105 -7.00 4.06 -7.20
CA LEU A 105 -7.41 2.67 -7.04
C LEU A 105 -7.27 2.22 -5.58
N VAL A 106 -6.14 2.52 -4.92
CA VAL A 106 -5.93 2.20 -3.51
C VAL A 106 -7.07 2.75 -2.65
N ARG A 107 -7.48 4.01 -2.88
CA ARG A 107 -8.60 4.64 -2.14
C ARG A 107 -9.96 3.95 -2.35
N GLN A 108 -10.12 3.17 -3.41
CA GLN A 108 -11.34 2.39 -3.66
C GLN A 108 -11.25 0.97 -3.10
N LEU A 109 -10.03 0.45 -2.87
CA LEU A 109 -9.79 -0.93 -2.46
C LEU A 109 -9.70 -1.10 -0.95
N VAL A 110 -9.35 -0.06 -0.20
CA VAL A 110 -9.20 -0.10 1.27
C VAL A 110 -10.08 0.96 1.95
N ASP A 111 -10.39 0.76 3.23
CA ASP A 111 -11.24 1.67 4.00
C ASP A 111 -10.57 3.03 4.28
N GLU A 112 -9.25 3.04 4.50
CA GLU A 112 -8.48 4.27 4.70
C GLU A 112 -7.08 4.14 4.09
N VAL A 113 -6.61 5.21 3.46
CA VAL A 113 -5.20 5.37 3.08
C VAL A 113 -4.74 6.79 3.37
N VAL A 114 -3.68 6.93 4.16
CA VAL A 114 -3.11 8.23 4.54
C VAL A 114 -1.62 8.23 4.25
N TYR A 115 -1.15 9.31 3.63
CA TYR A 115 0.27 9.63 3.49
C TYR A 115 0.64 10.75 4.44
N THR A 116 1.70 10.54 5.23
CA THR A 116 2.28 11.55 6.13
C THR A 116 3.79 11.65 5.88
N PRO A 117 4.31 12.80 5.41
CA PRO A 117 5.74 13.04 5.42
C PRO A 117 6.20 13.31 6.86
N GLU A 118 7.05 12.45 7.39
CA GLU A 118 7.69 12.64 8.69
C GLU A 118 9.03 13.38 8.54
N ALA A 119 9.69 13.67 9.67
CA ALA A 119 10.94 14.42 9.70
C ALA A 119 12.05 13.74 8.88
N SER A 120 12.15 12.41 8.93
CA SER A 120 13.25 11.64 8.31
C SER A 120 12.79 10.56 7.33
N ARG A 121 11.48 10.37 7.15
CA ARG A 121 10.91 9.28 6.35
C ARG A 121 9.52 9.62 5.86
N ASN A 122 9.04 8.84 4.92
CA ASN A 122 7.66 8.82 4.45
C ASN A 122 6.90 7.75 5.23
N HIS A 123 5.61 8.01 5.47
CA HIS A 123 4.71 7.06 6.11
C HIS A 123 3.42 6.93 5.32
N TRP A 124 3.10 5.69 4.94
CA TRP A 124 1.81 5.29 4.39
C TRP A 124 1.09 4.41 5.39
N ARG A 125 -0.13 4.77 5.75
CA ARG A 125 -1.01 3.99 6.61
C ARG A 125 -2.22 3.55 5.81
N LEU A 126 -2.43 2.24 5.72
CA LEU A 126 -3.63 1.65 5.12
C LEU A 126 -4.42 0.95 6.21
N VAL A 127 -5.74 1.10 6.18
CA VAL A 127 -6.66 0.42 7.09
C VAL A 127 -7.64 -0.40 6.26
N VAL A 128 -7.81 -1.66 6.64
CA VAL A 128 -8.81 -2.58 6.09
C VAL A 128 -9.65 -3.12 7.22
N LYS A 129 -10.97 -2.99 7.12
CA LYS A 129 -11.95 -3.49 8.09
C LYS A 129 -12.70 -4.68 7.51
N TRP A 130 -13.26 -5.56 8.33
CA TRP A 130 -14.11 -6.67 7.88
C TRP A 130 -15.32 -6.94 8.78
#